data_AF-A0A077ZJI3-F1
#
_entry.id   AF-A0A077ZJI3-F1
#
_cell.length_a   1.000
_cell.length_b   1.000
_cell.length_c   1.000
_cell.angle_alpha   90.00
_cell.angle_beta   90.00
_cell.angle_gamma   90.00
#
_symmetry.space_group_name_H-M   'P 1'
#
loop_
_entity.id
_entity.type
_entity.pdbx_description
1 polymer ?
#
loop_
_entity_poly.entity_id
_entity_poly.type
_entity_poly.pdbx_seq_one_letter_code
_entity_poly.pdbx_strand_id
1 'polypeptide(L)' 'MDAASAQVKEVAHKSLADRNTKSNSVNHDVLIKIVEASGQVVSGMNYKLIAYIGPSKCAKKDVCHNLDCYLC' A
#
# COMPACT_ATOMS: atom_id res chain seq x y z
N MET A 1 -4.10 9.19 -14.82
CA MET A 1 -5.27 8.84 -13.98
C MET A 1 -5.32 9.84 -12.83
N ASP A 2 -6.48 10.05 -12.23
CA ASP A 2 -6.55 10.88 -11.02
C ASP A 2 -5.99 10.12 -9.81
N ALA A 3 -5.01 10.72 -9.13
CA ALA A 3 -4.40 10.16 -7.92
C ALA A 3 -5.39 10.03 -6.75
N ALA A 4 -6.47 10.82 -6.74
CA ALA A 4 -7.51 10.76 -5.71
C ALA A 4 -8.61 9.73 -6.00
N SER A 5 -8.63 9.13 -7.20
CA SER A 5 -9.68 8.20 -7.61
C SER A 5 -9.73 6.94 -6.75
N ALA A 6 -10.93 6.39 -6.57
CA ALA A 6 -11.15 5.16 -5.80
C ALA A 6 -10.32 3.98 -6.33
N GLN A 7 -10.22 3.85 -7.66
CA GLN A 7 -9.45 2.82 -8.32
C GLN A 7 -7.95 2.93 -8.01
N VAL A 8 -7.38 4.13 -8.07
CA VAL A 8 -5.95 4.34 -7.76
C VAL A 8 -5.67 4.03 -6.28
N LYS A 9 -6.57 4.42 -5.37
CA LYS A 9 -6.46 4.05 -3.95
C LYS A 9 -6.50 2.54 -3.77
N GLU A 10 -7.44 1.85 -4.42
CA GLU A 10 -7.56 0.39 -4.35
C GLU A 10 -6.28 -0.32 -4.83
N VAL A 11 -5.74 0.09 -5.98
CA VAL A 11 -4.49 -0.48 -6.50
C VAL A 11 -3.33 -0.21 -5.54
N ALA A 12 -3.22 1.01 -5.00
CA ALA A 12 -2.19 1.33 -4.02
C ALA A 12 -2.29 0.48 -2.74
N HIS A 13 -3.50 0.26 -2.23
CA HIS A 13 -3.74 -0.61 -1.07
C HIS A 13 -3.36 -2.07 -1.35
N LYS A 14 -3.74 -2.61 -2.51
CA LYS A 14 -3.36 -3.98 -2.92
C LYS A 14 -1.84 -4.12 -3.07
N SER A 15 -1.18 -3.15 -3.71
CA SER A 15 0.28 -3.14 -3.85
C SER A 15 1.00 -3.04 -2.51
N LEU A 16 0.48 -2.23 -1.59
CA LEU A 16 1.05 -2.10 -0.25
C LEU A 16 0.88 -3.38 0.57
N ALA A 17 -0.29 -4.03 0.49
CA ALA A 17 -0.55 -5.31 1.15
C ALA A 17 0.41 -6.39 0.63
N ASP A 18 0.56 -6.52 -0.69
CA ASP A 18 1.49 -7.46 -1.32
C ASP A 18 2.94 -7.21 -0.90
N ARG A 19 3.36 -5.94 -0.90
CA ARG A 19 4.69 -5.54 -0.41
C ARG A 19 4.88 -5.90 1.06
N ASN A 20 3.89 -5.69 1.91
CA ASN A 20 3.95 -6.02 3.33
C ASN A 20 4.06 -7.53 3.57
N THR A 21 3.46 -8.36 2.72
CA THR A 21 3.64 -9.82 2.76
C THR A 21 5.03 -10.25 2.31
N LYS A 22 5.63 -9.55 1.34
CA LYS A 22 6.88 -9.97 0.68
C LYS A 22 8.16 -9.37 1.24
N SER A 23 8.10 -8.20 1.90
CA SER A 23 9.31 -7.55 2.41
C SER A 23 9.76 -8.10 3.77
N ASN A 24 11.07 -8.06 4.02
CA ASN A 24 11.67 -8.43 5.31
C ASN A 24 11.76 -7.25 6.31
N SER A 25 11.00 -6.16 6.08
CA SER A 25 10.95 -5.02 7.01
C SER A 25 10.43 -5.47 8.38
N VAL A 26 11.02 -4.94 9.45
CA VAL A 26 10.54 -5.18 10.84
C VAL A 26 9.12 -4.69 11.02
N ASN A 27 8.80 -3.53 10.45
CA ASN A 27 7.51 -2.89 10.54
C ASN A 27 6.72 -3.02 9.23
N HIS A 28 5.39 -2.93 9.34
CA HIS A 28 4.54 -2.73 8.18
C HIS A 28 4.85 -1.38 7.53
N ASP A 29 4.86 -1.33 6.21
CA ASP A 29 4.84 -0.06 5.50
C ASP A 29 3.40 0.47 5.41
N VAL A 30 3.26 1.78 5.51
CA VAL A 30 2.02 2.54 5.31
C VAL A 30 2.14 3.43 4.08
N LEU A 31 0.99 3.66 3.42
CA LEU A 31 0.89 4.61 2.32
C LEU A 31 0.81 6.03 2.89
N ILE A 32 1.82 6.86 2.59
CA ILE A 32 1.85 8.26 3.04
C ILE A 32 1.07 9.14 2.05
N LYS A 33 1.42 9.06 0.76
CA LYS A 33 0.70 9.78 -0.31
C LYS A 33 1.00 9.17 -1.67
N ILE A 34 0.02 9.28 -2.57
CA ILE A 34 0.19 8.98 -4.00
C ILE A 34 0.57 10.30 -4.68
N VAL A 35 1.68 10.30 -5.41
CA VAL A 35 2.21 11.48 -6.11
C VAL A 35 1.69 11.50 -7.55
N GLU A 36 1.78 10.35 -8.22
CA GLU A 36 1.36 10.21 -9.61
C GLU A 36 0.71 8.85 -9.82
N ALA A 37 -0.29 8.82 -10.69
CA ALA A 37 -0.95 7.60 -11.13
C ALA A 37 -1.21 7.65 -12.63
N SER A 38 -0.76 6.63 -13.34
CA SER A 38 -0.98 6.44 -14.76
C SER A 38 -1.45 5.03 -15.06
N GLY A 39 -2.22 4.90 -16.13
CA GLY A 39 -2.78 3.63 -16.57
C GLY A 39 -2.61 3.51 -18.08
N GLN A 40 -2.37 2.30 -18.56
CA GLN A 40 -2.27 1.98 -19.97
C GLN A 40 -3.13 0.76 -20.29
N VAL A 41 -3.96 0.89 -21.32
CA VAL A 41 -4.70 -0.23 -21.89
C VAL A 41 -3.73 -1.09 -22.71
N VAL A 42 -3.69 -2.38 -22.41
CA VAL A 42 -2.94 -3.42 -23.12
C VAL A 42 -3.87 -4.62 -23.34
N SER A 43 -3.41 -5.88 -23.22
CA SER A 43 -4.27 -7.05 -23.00
C SER A 43 -4.82 -7.09 -21.55
N GLY A 44 -5.34 -5.96 -21.08
CA GLY A 44 -5.66 -5.68 -19.67
C GLY A 44 -5.34 -4.24 -19.30
N MET A 45 -5.22 -3.95 -18.01
CA MET A 45 -4.83 -2.63 -17.51
C MET A 45 -3.50 -2.72 -16.77
N ASN A 46 -2.49 -2.01 -17.29
CA ASN A 46 -1.26 -1.75 -16.56
C ASN A 46 -1.44 -0.47 -15.75
N TYR A 47 -1.02 -0.49 -14.48
CA TYR A 47 -1.01 0.67 -13.60
C TYR A 47 0.42 0.99 -13.18
N LYS A 48 0.80 2.26 -13.27
CA LYS A 48 2.06 2.77 -12.72
C LYS A 48 1.72 3.84 -11.68
N LEU A 49 2.09 3.56 -10.44
CA LEU A 49 1.90 4.45 -9.30
C LEU A 49 3.27 4.89 -8.77
N ILE A 50 3.42 6.19 -8.52
CA ILE A 50 4.52 6.75 -7.73
C ILE A 50 3.93 7.18 -6.40
N ALA A 51 4.39 6.57 -5.31
CA ALA A 51 3.87 6.83 -3.98
C ALA A 51 5.00 6.91 -2.96
N TYR A 52 4.82 7.77 -1.95
CA TYR A 52 5.62 7.70 -0.74
C TYR A 52 5.02 6.65 0.19
N ILE A 53 5.87 5.73 0.62
CA ILE A 53 5.58 4.77 1.68
C ILE A 53 6.61 4.95 2.79
N GLY A 54 6.26 4.56 4.00
CA GLY A 54 7.19 4.57 5.12
C GLY A 54 6.79 3.56 6.19
N PRO A 55 7.70 3.24 7.11
CA PRO A 55 7.41 2.29 8.17
C PRO A 55 6.34 2.86 9.11
N SER A 56 5.38 2.01 9.48
CA SER A 56 4.46 2.24 10.57
C SER A 56 5.11 1.92 11.91
N LYS A 57 4.38 2.12 13.00
CA LYS A 57 4.77 1.67 14.33
C LYS A 57 4.43 0.18 14.59
N CYS A 58 3.71 -0.47 13.68
CA CYS A 58 3.31 -1.88 13.81
C CYS A 58 4.46 -2.79 13.39
N ALA A 59 4.99 -3.62 14.29
CA ALA A 59 5.92 -4.66 13.88
C ALA A 59 5.16 -5.82 13.19
N LYS A 60 5.72 -6.39 12.13
CA LYS A 60 5.08 -7.53 11.41
C LYS A 60 4.96 -8.79 12.26
N LYS A 61 5.84 -8.92 13.25
CA LYS A 61 5.84 -10.02 14.22
C LYS A 61 4.79 -9.85 15.31
N ASP A 62 4.23 -8.65 15.47
CA ASP A 62 3.12 -8.43 16.38
C ASP A 62 1.89 -8.95 15.63
N VAL A 63 1.67 -10.26 15.72
CA VAL A 63 0.52 -10.93 15.12
C VAL A 63 -0.70 -10.26 15.74
N CYS A 64 -1.39 -9.40 14.97
CA CYS A 64 -2.60 -8.70 15.40
C CYS A 64 -3.69 -9.73 15.77
N HIS A 65 -3.63 -10.24 16.99
CA HIS A 65 -4.60 -11.20 17.51
C HIS A 65 -5.79 -10.50 18.18
N ASN A 66 -5.81 -9.16 18.27
CA ASN A 66 -6.88 -8.37 18.91
C ASN A 66 -6.80 -6.87 18.59
N LEU A 67 -7.75 -6.11 19.17
CA LEU A 67 -7.97 -4.66 19.07
C LEU A 67 -6.73 -3.76 19.26
N ASP A 68 -5.59 -4.28 19.72
CA ASP A 68 -4.32 -3.54 19.82
C ASP A 68 -3.78 -3.11 18.45
N CYS A 69 -4.26 -3.79 17.40
CA CYS A 69 -4.35 -3.36 16.00
C CYS A 69 -4.81 -1.91 15.77
N TYR A 70 -5.67 -1.32 16.61
CA TYR A 70 -6.27 0.00 16.35
C TYR A 70 -5.42 1.20 16.78
N LEU A 71 -4.40 0.96 17.61
CA LEU A 71 -3.43 2.00 18.01
C LEU A 71 -2.21 2.05 17.07
N CYS A 72 -2.25 1.22 16.04
CA CYS A 72 -1.34 1.15 14.91
C CYS A 72 -2.20 1.13 13.62
#